data_AF-A0A316GVD4-F1
#
_entry.id   AF-A0A316GVD4-F1
#
_cell.length_a   1.000
_cell.length_b   1.000
_cell.length_c   1.000
_cell.angle_alpha   90.00
_cell.angle_beta   90.00
_cell.angle_gamma   90.00
#
_symmetry.space_group_name_H-M   'P 1'
#
loop_
_entity.id
_entity.type
_entity.pdbx_description
1 polymer ?
#
loop_
_entity_poly.entity_id
_entity_poly.type
_entity_poly.pdbx_seq_one_letter_code
_entity_poly.pdbx_strand_id
1 'polypeptide(L)'
;MKKQVLWALLLVTAAFTSCSKNELKPEVVTTGKDKLKTNVAQPTYHYADLILQPRQPGENFDTYKATWSGAEVKMTGSPIWYQAGYPTLINGIPGLNASYGVYSNGNMISSYVAAGQDFFILSIGTIVLPDFQAFQKDVDSYMKARDNYEKLGGQTQVPLASDYIKDSYTSGMGGYISVTGKLIRVTTGSHWALASVDYPTPTPVAPAPPKFVGAVPDPNDNTIVYDVYGVNGNITVTKIFKNGTEQGMSGGFSSGSYSFIGGNIYHVSITVYRANGTSFIFNGNLDIS
;
A
#
# COMPACT_ATOMS: atom_id res chain seq x y z
N MET A 1 50.53 12.65 12.94
CA MET A 1 49.05 12.62 12.81
C MET A 1 48.45 13.73 11.93
N LYS A 2 49.15 14.85 11.64
CA LYS A 2 48.62 15.92 10.75
C LYS A 2 48.67 15.61 9.24
N LYS A 3 49.46 14.63 8.79
CA LYS A 3 49.62 14.31 7.36
C LYS A 3 48.54 13.37 6.80
N GLN A 4 47.93 12.51 7.63
CA GLN A 4 46.91 11.55 7.18
C GLN A 4 45.54 12.20 6.91
N VAL A 5 45.20 13.27 7.64
CA VAL A 5 43.97 14.05 7.42
C VAL A 5 44.04 14.84 6.11
N LEU A 6 45.23 15.29 5.70
CA LEU A 6 45.43 16.03 4.45
C LEU A 6 45.22 15.14 3.21
N TRP A 7 45.60 13.85 3.29
CA TRP A 7 45.38 12.88 2.21
C TRP A 7 43.91 12.44 2.10
N ALA A 8 43.20 12.34 3.22
CA ALA A 8 41.76 12.05 3.23
C ALA A 8 40.94 13.19 2.59
N LEU A 9 41.32 14.45 2.80
CA LEU A 9 40.63 15.60 2.21
C LEU A 9 40.84 15.69 0.69
N LEU A 10 42.02 15.31 0.18
CA LEU A 10 42.36 15.37 -1.25
C LEU A 10 41.63 14.29 -2.07
N LEU A 11 41.39 13.11 -1.48
CA LEU A 11 40.62 12.03 -2.09
C LEU A 11 39.12 12.35 -2.19
N VAL A 12 38.58 13.11 -1.24
CA VAL A 12 37.18 13.57 -1.28
C VAL A 12 36.98 14.60 -2.41
N THR A 13 37.93 15.50 -2.63
CA THR A 13 37.83 16.50 -3.72
C THR A 13 37.98 15.91 -5.13
N ALA A 14 38.68 14.78 -5.29
CA ALA A 14 38.81 14.10 -6.58
C ALA A 14 37.59 13.22 -6.93
N ALA A 15 36.78 12.83 -5.93
CA ALA A 15 35.57 12.04 -6.15
C ALA A 15 34.36 12.87 -6.62
N PHE A 16 34.39 14.19 -6.46
CA PHE A 16 33.29 15.09 -6.87
C PHE A 16 33.50 15.77 -8.23
N THR A 17 34.61 15.54 -8.93
CA THR A 17 34.87 16.11 -10.28
C THR A 17 34.64 15.14 -11.44
N SER A 18 34.29 13.88 -11.20
CA SER A 18 34.12 12.87 -12.26
C SER A 18 32.69 12.74 -12.84
N CYS A 19 31.80 13.69 -12.57
CA CYS A 19 30.49 13.79 -13.23
C CYS A 19 30.35 15.08 -14.06
N SER A 20 31.36 15.48 -14.83
CA SER A 20 31.11 16.32 -16.01
C SER A 20 30.70 15.40 -17.17
N LYS A 21 29.42 15.04 -17.19
CA LYS A 21 28.79 14.33 -18.29
C LYS A 21 28.95 15.18 -19.55
N ASN A 22 29.66 14.66 -20.55
CA ASN A 22 29.67 15.19 -21.92
C ASN A 22 28.21 15.35 -22.39
N GLU A 23 27.75 16.58 -22.50
CA GLU A 23 26.49 16.90 -23.16
C GLU A 23 26.69 16.76 -24.67
N LEU A 24 26.44 15.56 -25.18
CA LEU A 24 26.06 15.36 -26.57
C LEU A 24 24.75 16.14 -26.78
N LYS A 25 24.81 17.23 -27.55
CA LYS A 25 23.64 17.97 -28.03
C LYS A 25 22.69 16.99 -28.73
N PRO A 26 21.42 16.87 -28.32
CA PRO A 26 20.45 16.11 -29.09
C PRO A 26 20.06 16.89 -30.35
N GLU A 27 20.12 16.22 -31.50
CA GLU A 27 19.50 16.65 -32.75
C GLU A 27 18.01 16.93 -32.52
N VAL A 28 17.57 18.14 -32.87
CA VAL A 28 16.16 18.52 -32.87
C VAL A 28 15.50 17.87 -34.08
N VAL A 29 14.91 16.69 -33.89
CA VAL A 29 13.94 16.13 -34.83
C VAL A 29 12.59 16.75 -34.51
N THR A 30 12.22 17.80 -35.24
CA THR A 30 10.85 18.30 -35.26
C THR A 30 9.93 17.28 -35.91
N THR A 31 9.06 16.64 -35.15
CA THR A 31 7.83 16.05 -35.68
C THR A 31 6.74 15.99 -34.61
N GLY A 32 5.64 16.71 -34.87
CA GLY A 32 4.30 16.20 -34.56
C GLY A 32 3.62 16.66 -33.27
N LYS A 33 2.80 17.71 -33.43
CA LYS A 33 1.54 18.01 -32.71
C LYS A 33 1.62 18.29 -31.21
N ASP A 34 1.37 19.56 -30.89
CA ASP A 34 0.97 20.07 -29.59
C ASP A 34 -0.12 19.20 -28.94
N LYS A 35 0.31 18.34 -28.02
CA LYS A 35 -0.47 18.05 -26.82
C LYS A 35 0.31 18.68 -25.69
N LEU A 36 -0.23 19.75 -25.12
CA LEU A 36 0.17 20.24 -23.81
C LEU A 36 0.23 19.04 -22.87
N LYS A 37 1.45 18.55 -22.58
CA LYS A 37 1.66 17.59 -21.51
C LYS A 37 1.31 18.34 -20.24
N THR A 38 0.10 18.10 -19.74
CA THR A 38 -0.21 18.35 -18.34
C THR A 38 0.89 17.67 -17.55
N ASN A 39 1.74 18.46 -16.87
CA ASN A 39 2.62 17.97 -15.82
C ASN A 39 1.71 17.56 -14.67
N VAL A 40 0.97 16.46 -14.85
CA VAL A 40 0.49 15.68 -13.73
C VAL A 40 1.78 15.20 -13.09
N ALA A 41 2.16 15.80 -11.96
CA ALA A 41 3.15 15.19 -11.10
C ALA A 41 2.68 13.74 -10.94
N GLN A 42 3.36 12.81 -11.61
CA GLN A 42 3.11 11.39 -11.41
C GLN A 42 3.25 11.23 -9.90
N PRO A 43 2.19 10.80 -9.18
CA PRO A 43 2.37 10.52 -7.78
C PRO A 43 3.54 9.56 -7.67
N THR A 44 4.62 10.00 -7.02
CA THR A 44 5.82 9.20 -6.81
C THR A 44 5.47 8.19 -5.73
N TYR A 45 4.58 7.26 -6.06
CA TYR A 45 4.22 6.18 -5.16
C TYR A 45 5.46 5.32 -4.96
N HIS A 46 5.96 5.28 -3.73
CA HIS A 46 7.15 4.53 -3.39
C HIS A 46 6.74 3.20 -2.76
N TYR A 47 7.23 2.11 -3.34
CA TYR A 47 7.22 0.80 -2.70
C TYR A 47 8.62 0.19 -2.75
N ALA A 48 8.90 -0.68 -1.79
CA ALA A 48 10.10 -1.48 -1.74
C ALA A 48 9.70 -2.96 -1.83
N ASP A 49 10.14 -3.63 -2.89
CA ASP A 49 9.95 -5.07 -3.04
C ASP A 49 10.59 -5.81 -1.86
N LEU A 50 9.80 -6.68 -1.23
CA LEU A 50 10.30 -7.62 -0.26
C LEU A 50 10.99 -8.76 -1.02
N ILE A 51 12.14 -9.19 -0.51
CA ILE A 51 12.94 -10.27 -1.09
C ILE A 51 12.88 -11.47 -0.14
N LEU A 52 12.39 -12.59 -0.63
CA LEU A 52 12.37 -13.86 0.10
C LEU A 52 13.81 -14.30 0.42
N GLN A 53 14.08 -14.56 1.68
CA GLN A 53 15.36 -15.03 2.16
C GLN A 53 15.41 -16.57 2.14
N PRO A 54 16.59 -17.17 1.87
CA PRO A 54 16.78 -18.60 2.09
C PRO A 54 16.49 -18.96 3.55
N ARG A 55 15.65 -19.98 3.75
CA ARG A 55 15.34 -20.51 5.09
C ARG A 55 16.60 -21.07 5.73
N GLN A 56 16.82 -20.76 7.01
CA GLN A 56 17.88 -21.40 7.78
C GLN A 56 17.48 -22.84 8.17
N PRO A 57 18.45 -23.74 8.41
CA PRO A 57 18.14 -25.08 8.90
C PRO A 57 17.25 -25.04 10.16
N GLY A 58 16.10 -25.71 10.11
CA GLY A 58 15.13 -25.74 11.21
C GLY A 58 14.03 -24.67 11.16
N GLU A 59 14.06 -23.74 10.20
CA GLU A 59 12.99 -22.76 10.00
C GLU A 59 11.88 -23.30 9.07
N ASN A 60 10.65 -23.29 9.57
CA ASN A 60 9.45 -23.72 8.82
C ASN A 60 8.60 -22.55 8.31
N PHE A 61 9.12 -21.31 8.39
CA PHE A 61 8.42 -20.09 7.99
C PHE A 61 9.24 -19.33 6.95
N ASP A 62 8.55 -18.57 6.11
CA ASP A 62 9.20 -17.66 5.18
C ASP A 62 9.64 -16.37 5.89
N THR A 63 10.80 -15.86 5.49
CA THR A 63 11.30 -14.57 5.92
C THR A 63 11.59 -13.72 4.70
N TYR A 64 11.05 -12.51 4.67
CA TYR A 64 11.28 -11.55 3.61
C TYR A 64 12.00 -10.33 4.18
N LYS A 65 12.80 -9.66 3.34
CA LYS A 65 13.54 -8.44 3.72
C LYS A 65 13.38 -7.34 2.68
N ALA A 66 13.31 -6.10 3.14
CA ALA A 66 13.38 -4.90 2.30
C ALA A 66 14.03 -3.76 3.09
N THR A 67 14.62 -2.81 2.38
CA THR A 67 15.04 -1.54 2.97
C THR A 67 13.90 -0.53 2.82
N TRP A 68 13.34 -0.07 3.94
CA TRP A 68 12.30 0.95 3.98
C TRP A 68 12.79 2.16 4.77
N SER A 69 12.74 3.34 4.15
CA SER A 69 13.23 4.59 4.75
C SER A 69 14.65 4.51 5.32
N GLY A 70 15.51 3.68 4.71
CA GLY A 70 16.90 3.47 5.15
C GLY A 70 17.10 2.43 6.26
N ALA A 71 16.03 1.83 6.79
CA ALA A 71 16.12 0.72 7.74
C ALA A 71 15.83 -0.63 7.05
N GLU A 72 16.57 -1.67 7.42
CA GLU A 72 16.25 -3.04 7.01
C GLU A 72 15.06 -3.57 7.83
N VAL A 73 13.94 -3.72 7.15
CA VAL A 73 12.72 -4.32 7.68
C VAL A 73 12.67 -5.78 7.25
N LYS A 74 12.40 -6.66 8.21
CA LYS A 74 12.09 -8.07 7.96
C LYS A 74 10.61 -8.32 8.18
N MET A 75 10.04 -9.17 7.35
CA MET A 75 8.68 -9.68 7.47
C MET A 75 8.76 -11.20 7.60
N THR A 76 8.19 -11.76 8.65
CA THR A 76 8.19 -13.21 8.91
C THR A 76 6.79 -13.78 8.81
N GLY A 77 6.69 -14.99 8.27
CA GLY A 77 5.43 -15.71 8.06
C GLY A 77 4.96 -15.66 6.61
N SER A 78 3.72 -16.09 6.40
CA SER A 78 3.10 -16.15 5.07
C SER A 78 1.92 -15.18 5.04
N PRO A 79 2.13 -13.92 4.60
CA PRO A 79 1.04 -12.96 4.52
C PRO A 79 -0.05 -13.49 3.58
N ILE A 80 -1.27 -13.08 3.87
CA ILE A 80 -2.44 -13.43 3.06
C ILE A 80 -3.03 -12.18 2.42
N TRP A 81 -3.94 -12.37 1.48
CA TRP A 81 -4.74 -11.30 0.90
C TRP A 81 -6.16 -11.81 0.69
N TYR A 82 -7.12 -10.88 0.59
CA TYR A 82 -8.51 -11.24 0.36
C TYR A 82 -8.74 -11.68 -1.10
N GLN A 83 -8.46 -12.95 -1.40
CA GLN A 83 -8.54 -13.51 -2.75
C GLN A 83 -9.90 -13.33 -3.43
N ALA A 84 -11.00 -13.47 -2.69
CA ALA A 84 -12.34 -13.33 -3.26
C ALA A 84 -12.65 -11.90 -3.72
N GLY A 85 -12.14 -10.88 -3.01
CA GLY A 85 -12.25 -9.49 -3.44
C GLY A 85 -11.18 -9.08 -4.45
N TYR A 86 -10.08 -9.82 -4.54
CA TYR A 86 -8.97 -9.54 -5.45
C TYR A 86 -8.58 -10.79 -6.24
N PRO A 87 -9.45 -11.27 -7.15
CA PRO A 87 -9.23 -12.51 -7.88
C PRO A 87 -8.13 -12.38 -8.94
N THR A 88 -7.94 -11.17 -9.48
CA THR A 88 -6.88 -10.87 -10.45
C THR A 88 -5.70 -10.24 -9.73
N LEU A 89 -4.51 -10.78 -9.95
CA LEU A 89 -3.28 -10.22 -9.40
C LEU A 89 -2.94 -8.88 -10.08
N ILE A 90 -3.03 -7.81 -9.32
CA ILE A 90 -2.64 -6.44 -9.70
C ILE A 90 -1.83 -5.82 -8.56
N ASN A 91 -1.00 -4.81 -8.87
CA ASN A 91 -0.19 -4.14 -7.85
C ASN A 91 -1.07 -3.37 -6.85
N GLY A 92 -0.69 -3.40 -5.57
CA GLY A 92 -1.34 -2.63 -4.52
C GLY A 92 -2.46 -3.36 -3.77
N ILE A 93 -2.71 -4.64 -4.07
CA ILE A 93 -3.68 -5.44 -3.31
C ILE A 93 -3.25 -5.47 -1.83
N PRO A 94 -4.14 -5.20 -0.87
CA PRO A 94 -3.78 -5.20 0.55
C PRO A 94 -3.29 -6.57 1.02
N GLY A 95 -2.13 -6.59 1.67
CA GLY A 95 -1.66 -7.74 2.44
C GLY A 95 -2.19 -7.70 3.88
N LEU A 96 -2.25 -8.89 4.49
CA LEU A 96 -2.77 -9.13 5.83
C LEU A 96 -1.94 -10.17 6.60
N ASN A 97 -1.99 -10.09 7.93
CA ASN A 97 -1.40 -11.01 8.89
C ASN A 97 0.13 -11.17 8.78
N ALA A 98 0.83 -10.11 8.42
CA ALA A 98 2.28 -10.09 8.42
C ALA A 98 2.83 -9.74 9.82
N SER A 99 3.95 -10.38 10.18
CA SER A 99 4.72 -10.02 11.36
C SER A 99 5.98 -9.27 10.95
N TYR A 100 6.20 -8.09 11.54
CA TYR A 100 7.31 -7.21 11.16
C TYR A 100 8.39 -7.20 12.24
N GLY A 101 9.64 -7.08 11.80
CA GLY A 101 10.78 -6.83 12.65
C GLY A 101 11.77 -5.91 11.95
N VAL A 102 12.72 -5.38 12.71
CA VAL A 102 13.82 -4.56 12.20
C VAL A 102 15.13 -5.05 12.78
N TYR A 103 16.23 -4.90 12.04
CA TYR A 103 17.56 -5.11 12.63
C TYR A 103 17.84 -4.01 13.65
N SER A 104 18.26 -4.40 14.85
CA SER A 104 18.36 -3.50 16.01
C SER A 104 19.60 -2.61 15.88
N ASN A 105 19.42 -1.43 15.28
CA ASN A 105 20.35 -0.30 15.33
C ASN A 105 19.67 0.91 16.00
N GLY A 106 18.88 0.65 17.06
CA GLY A 106 18.02 1.67 17.67
C GLY A 106 16.70 1.89 16.93
N ASN A 107 16.36 1.07 15.92
CA ASN A 107 15.07 1.14 15.24
C ASN A 107 14.02 0.29 15.96
N MET A 108 12.76 0.71 15.88
CA MET A 108 11.60 -0.02 16.39
C MET A 108 10.55 -0.12 15.29
N ILE A 109 9.78 -1.21 15.27
CA ILE A 109 8.64 -1.35 14.37
C ILE A 109 7.45 -1.87 15.15
N SER A 110 6.29 -1.29 14.87
CA SER A 110 4.99 -1.76 15.35
C SER A 110 4.05 -1.92 14.16
N SER A 111 3.01 -2.73 14.32
CA SER A 111 2.05 -3.00 13.25
C SER A 111 0.63 -3.06 13.78
N TYR A 112 -0.31 -2.70 12.92
CA TYR A 112 -1.74 -2.75 13.21
C TYR A 112 -2.53 -3.03 11.94
N VAL A 113 -3.73 -3.58 12.12
CA VAL A 113 -4.67 -3.82 11.01
C VAL A 113 -5.77 -2.77 11.06
N ALA A 114 -6.05 -2.13 9.93
CA ALA A 114 -7.15 -1.19 9.79
C ALA A 114 -7.81 -1.33 8.42
N ALA A 115 -9.15 -1.32 8.37
CA ALA A 115 -9.92 -1.42 7.13
C ALA A 115 -9.50 -2.56 6.18
N GLY A 116 -9.12 -3.72 6.75
CA GLY A 116 -8.68 -4.88 5.97
C GLY A 116 -7.30 -4.73 5.31
N GLN A 117 -6.44 -3.85 5.83
CA GLN A 117 -5.05 -3.69 5.40
C GLN A 117 -4.10 -3.75 6.60
N ASP A 118 -2.92 -4.33 6.39
CA ASP A 118 -1.82 -4.28 7.35
C ASP A 118 -1.00 -3.00 7.19
N PHE A 119 -0.90 -2.25 8.28
CA PHE A 119 -0.05 -1.07 8.42
C PHE A 119 1.09 -1.34 9.39
N PHE A 120 2.20 -0.65 9.19
CA PHE A 120 3.33 -0.63 10.11
C PHE A 120 3.80 0.79 10.37
N ILE A 121 4.31 1.02 11.57
CA ILE A 121 4.99 2.25 11.98
C ILE A 121 6.42 1.88 12.31
N LEU A 122 7.35 2.38 11.49
CA LEU A 122 8.79 2.25 11.64
C LEU A 122 9.33 3.50 12.33
N SER A 123 9.84 3.36 13.54
CA SER A 123 10.57 4.41 14.25
C SER A 123 12.07 4.21 14.06
N ILE A 124 12.70 5.17 13.39
CA ILE A 124 14.12 5.15 13.04
C ILE A 124 14.87 6.00 14.06
N GLY A 125 15.84 5.39 14.75
CA GLY A 125 16.70 6.11 15.68
C GLY A 125 17.62 7.07 14.93
N THR A 126 17.62 8.35 15.30
CA THR A 126 18.53 9.34 14.73
C THR A 126 19.71 9.58 15.66
N ILE A 127 20.92 9.62 15.09
CA ILE A 127 22.12 10.02 15.81
C ILE A 127 22.28 11.53 15.72
N VAL A 128 22.68 12.13 16.84
CA VAL A 128 23.09 13.53 16.88
C VAL A 128 24.45 13.63 16.21
N LEU A 129 24.56 14.44 15.17
CA LEU A 129 25.82 14.74 14.52
C LEU A 129 26.31 16.14 14.92
N PRO A 130 27.63 16.37 14.93
CA PRO A 130 28.16 17.72 15.11
C PRO A 130 27.68 18.64 14.00
N ASP A 131 27.15 19.81 14.36
CA ASP A 131 26.76 20.85 13.39
C ASP A 131 27.95 21.76 13.09
N PHE A 132 28.81 21.31 12.17
CA PHE A 132 29.98 22.07 11.75
C PHE A 132 29.63 23.37 11.01
N GLN A 133 28.45 23.48 10.41
CA GLN A 133 28.03 24.71 9.74
C GLN A 133 27.67 25.80 10.76
N ALA A 134 26.92 25.45 11.79
CA ALA A 134 26.63 26.35 12.90
C ALA A 134 27.91 26.77 13.62
N PHE A 135 28.83 25.83 13.86
CA PHE A 135 30.15 26.15 14.43
C PHE A 135 30.93 27.14 13.56
N GLN A 136 31.07 26.88 12.26
CA GLN A 136 31.79 27.76 11.35
C GLN A 136 31.17 29.16 11.33
N LYS A 137 29.84 29.26 11.31
CA LYS A 137 29.13 30.54 11.32
C LYS A 137 29.41 31.35 12.59
N ASP A 138 29.43 30.71 13.74
CA ASP A 138 29.71 31.37 15.01
C ASP A 138 31.20 31.79 15.11
N VAL A 139 32.12 30.99 14.59
CA VAL A 139 33.54 31.35 14.43
C VAL A 139 33.72 32.54 13.49
N ASP A 140 33.07 32.55 12.32
CA ASP A 140 33.15 33.67 11.38
C ASP A 140 32.59 34.95 11.98
N SER A 141 31.56 34.83 12.83
CA SER A 141 30.95 35.95 13.54
C SER A 141 31.89 36.52 14.60
N TYR A 142 32.58 35.64 15.35
CA TYR A 142 33.65 36.04 16.27
C TYR A 142 34.80 36.75 15.54
N MET A 143 35.28 36.19 14.43
CA MET A 143 36.38 36.80 13.65
C MET A 143 35.99 38.18 13.12
N LYS A 144 34.76 38.36 12.62
CA LYS A 144 34.25 39.67 12.20
C LYS A 144 34.18 40.67 13.36
N ALA A 145 33.74 40.24 14.55
CA ALA A 145 33.70 41.10 15.72
C ALA A 145 35.11 41.55 16.14
N ARG A 146 36.08 40.63 16.10
CA ARG A 146 37.48 40.91 16.41
C ARG A 146 38.13 41.85 15.40
N ASP A 147 37.94 41.62 14.11
CA ASP A 147 38.44 42.50 13.05
C ASP A 147 37.87 43.92 13.20
N ASN A 148 36.59 44.05 13.56
CA ASN A 148 35.97 45.34 13.79
C ASN A 148 36.52 46.04 15.04
N TYR A 149 36.76 45.29 16.13
CA TYR A 149 37.41 45.82 17.33
C TYR A 149 38.83 46.35 17.02
N GLU A 150 39.62 45.60 16.26
CA GLU A 150 40.98 46.01 15.84
C GLU A 150 40.95 47.23 14.91
N LYS A 151 40.02 47.28 13.95
CA LYS A 151 39.84 48.45 13.06
C LYS A 151 39.44 49.73 13.80
N LEU A 152 38.74 49.61 14.92
CA LEU A 152 38.39 50.73 15.80
C LEU A 152 39.50 51.10 16.78
N GLY A 153 40.71 50.54 16.63
CA GLY A 153 41.84 50.83 17.51
C GLY A 153 41.67 50.30 18.93
N GLY A 154 40.80 49.31 19.13
CA GLY A 154 40.54 48.70 20.42
C GLY A 154 39.78 49.58 21.42
N GLN A 155 38.99 50.55 20.94
CA GLN A 155 38.27 51.50 21.80
C GLN A 155 36.94 50.98 22.40
N THR A 156 36.60 49.71 22.22
CA THR A 156 35.37 49.10 22.75
C THR A 156 35.67 47.91 23.67
N GLN A 157 34.65 47.17 24.11
CA GLN A 157 34.87 45.92 24.85
C GLN A 157 35.49 44.87 23.93
N VAL A 158 36.53 44.17 24.41
CA VAL A 158 37.17 43.06 23.69
C VAL A 158 36.13 41.96 23.44
N PRO A 159 35.90 41.53 22.18
CA PRO A 159 35.03 40.39 21.90
C PRO A 159 35.62 39.12 22.49
N LEU A 160 34.89 38.45 23.38
CA LEU A 160 35.33 37.18 23.95
C LEU A 160 34.79 36.04 23.09
N ALA A 161 35.62 35.03 22.85
CA ALA A 161 35.21 33.87 22.06
C ALA A 161 34.00 33.14 22.69
N SER A 162 33.90 33.14 24.03
CA SER A 162 32.77 32.58 24.78
C SER A 162 31.42 33.25 24.48
N ASP A 163 31.41 34.50 24.02
CA ASP A 163 30.19 35.24 23.71
C ASP A 163 29.58 34.81 22.36
N TYR A 164 30.35 34.11 21.53
CA TYR A 164 29.97 33.68 20.19
C TYR A 164 29.98 32.16 20.05
N ILE A 165 30.97 31.50 20.65
CA ILE A 165 31.18 30.06 20.52
C ILE A 165 30.43 29.34 21.64
N LYS A 166 29.43 28.54 21.27
CA LYS A 166 28.68 27.69 22.19
C LYS A 166 29.50 26.50 22.69
N ASP A 167 29.12 25.97 23.86
CA ASP A 167 29.73 24.77 24.44
C ASP A 167 29.41 23.49 23.64
N SER A 168 28.33 23.49 22.86
CA SER A 168 27.94 22.35 22.02
C SER A 168 27.29 22.78 20.72
N TYR A 169 27.68 22.11 19.62
CA TYR A 169 27.08 22.26 18.29
C TYR A 169 26.55 20.91 17.83
N THR A 170 25.27 20.69 18.06
CA THR A 170 24.58 19.45 17.70
C THR A 170 23.47 19.77 16.72
N SER A 171 23.38 19.00 15.62
CA SER A 171 22.43 19.24 14.52
C SER A 171 20.95 18.98 14.85
N GLY A 172 20.60 18.88 16.13
CA GLY A 172 19.24 18.65 16.62
C GLY A 172 19.22 17.78 17.88
N MET A 173 18.03 17.61 18.47
CA MET A 173 17.81 16.61 19.51
C MET A 173 17.80 15.22 18.87
N GLY A 174 18.65 14.33 19.38
CA GLY A 174 18.57 12.91 19.04
C GLY A 174 17.20 12.36 19.43
N GLY A 175 16.66 11.45 18.62
CA GLY A 175 15.30 10.96 18.84
C GLY A 175 14.88 9.92 17.82
N TYR A 176 13.58 9.84 17.57
CA TYR A 176 12.99 8.90 16.64
C TYR A 176 12.22 9.64 15.55
N ILE A 177 12.48 9.30 14.29
CA ILE A 177 11.63 9.68 13.17
C ILE A 177 10.71 8.49 12.88
N SER A 178 9.40 8.71 12.91
CA SER A 178 8.44 7.65 12.61
C SER A 178 7.93 7.77 11.17
N VAL A 179 7.97 6.66 10.43
CA VAL A 179 7.43 6.54 9.08
C VAL A 179 6.38 5.44 9.09
N THR A 180 5.21 5.73 8.53
CA THR A 180 4.13 4.74 8.39
C THR A 180 4.13 4.18 6.97
N GLY A 181 3.94 2.88 6.85
CA GLY A 181 3.72 2.22 5.57
C GLY A 181 2.65 1.14 5.71
N LYS A 182 2.42 0.44 4.61
CA LYS A 182 1.49 -0.69 4.51
C LYS A 182 2.08 -1.82 3.69
N LEU A 183 1.59 -3.03 3.93
CA LEU A 183 1.92 -4.18 3.11
C LEU A 183 0.99 -4.27 1.92
N ILE A 184 1.58 -4.41 0.74
CA ILE A 184 0.86 -4.67 -0.49
C ILE A 184 1.39 -5.93 -1.17
N ARG A 185 0.51 -6.57 -1.94
CA ARG A 185 0.87 -7.57 -2.92
C ARG A 185 1.20 -6.89 -4.25
N VAL A 186 2.22 -7.38 -4.93
CA VAL A 186 2.70 -6.89 -6.22
C VAL A 186 2.91 -8.03 -7.22
N THR A 187 2.97 -7.70 -8.50
CA THR A 187 3.23 -8.64 -9.59
C THR A 187 4.72 -8.94 -9.76
N THR A 188 5.59 -8.16 -9.12
CA THR A 188 7.06 -8.25 -9.19
C THR A 188 7.66 -8.92 -7.96
N GLY A 189 8.96 -9.26 -8.05
CA GLY A 189 9.74 -9.73 -6.91
C GLY A 189 9.17 -10.99 -6.26
N SER A 190 9.07 -10.98 -4.92
CA SER A 190 8.48 -12.08 -4.14
C SER A 190 6.96 -11.96 -3.94
N HIS A 191 6.30 -11.11 -4.74
CA HIS A 191 4.89 -10.75 -4.67
C HIS A 191 4.46 -9.92 -3.46
N TRP A 192 5.38 -9.49 -2.60
CA TRP A 192 5.11 -8.64 -1.46
C TRP A 192 5.99 -7.40 -1.49
N ALA A 193 5.45 -6.27 -1.04
CA ALA A 193 6.18 -5.03 -0.93
C ALA A 193 5.69 -4.17 0.24
N LEU A 194 6.60 -3.39 0.81
CA LEU A 194 6.26 -2.30 1.72
C LEU A 194 5.98 -1.06 0.89
N ALA A 195 4.86 -0.39 1.11
CA ALA A 195 4.46 0.79 0.36
C ALA A 195 4.10 1.94 1.29
N SER A 196 4.17 3.15 0.75
CA SER A 196 3.67 4.33 1.44
C SER A 196 2.16 4.22 1.65
N VAL A 197 1.64 4.85 2.70
CA VAL A 197 0.21 4.76 3.06
C VAL A 197 -0.72 5.24 1.94
N ASP A 198 -0.27 6.19 1.13
CA ASP A 198 -0.95 6.78 -0.02
C ASP A 198 -0.85 5.95 -1.31
N TYR A 199 -0.08 4.84 -1.31
CA TYR A 199 -0.01 3.95 -2.47
C TYR A 199 -1.42 3.47 -2.85
N PRO A 200 -1.83 3.52 -4.13
CA PRO A 200 -3.20 3.22 -4.52
C PRO A 200 -3.56 1.77 -4.22
N THR A 201 -4.69 1.59 -3.54
CA THR A 201 -5.26 0.26 -3.27
C THR A 201 -6.38 0.01 -4.29
N PRO A 202 -6.35 -1.10 -5.04
CA PRO A 202 -7.43 -1.43 -5.95
C PRO A 202 -8.77 -1.59 -5.24
N THR A 203 -9.85 -1.28 -5.94
CA THR A 203 -11.21 -1.52 -5.46
C THR A 203 -11.45 -3.03 -5.39
N PRO A 204 -11.92 -3.56 -4.25
CA PRO A 204 -12.28 -4.97 -4.16
C PRO A 204 -13.48 -5.26 -5.07
N VAL A 205 -13.43 -6.40 -5.76
CA VAL A 205 -14.58 -6.95 -6.47
C VAL A 205 -15.64 -7.32 -5.43
N ALA A 206 -16.88 -6.92 -5.68
CA ALA A 206 -18.00 -7.34 -4.85
C ALA A 206 -18.07 -8.87 -4.85
N PRO A 207 -18.36 -9.52 -3.70
CA PRO A 207 -18.53 -10.96 -3.67
C PRO A 207 -19.53 -11.36 -4.76
N ALA A 208 -19.17 -12.31 -5.61
CA ALA A 208 -20.15 -12.89 -6.51
C ALA A 208 -21.28 -13.48 -5.65
N PRO A 209 -22.56 -13.15 -5.91
CA PRO A 209 -23.66 -13.76 -5.18
C PRO A 209 -23.52 -15.29 -5.25
N PRO A 210 -23.67 -16.02 -4.12
CA PRO A 210 -23.50 -17.47 -4.12
C PRO A 210 -24.42 -18.13 -5.14
N LYS A 211 -24.10 -19.33 -5.61
CA LYS A 211 -25.09 -20.09 -6.40
C LYS A 211 -26.30 -20.34 -5.50
N PHE A 212 -27.47 -19.97 -6.00
CA PHE A 212 -28.74 -20.17 -5.31
C PHE A 212 -29.50 -21.28 -6.04
N VAL A 213 -30.01 -22.25 -5.31
CA VAL A 213 -30.99 -23.24 -5.80
C VAL A 213 -32.14 -23.20 -4.82
N GLY A 214 -33.34 -22.90 -5.28
CA GLY A 214 -34.50 -22.83 -4.42
C GLY A 214 -35.79 -23.12 -5.17
N ALA A 215 -36.87 -23.21 -4.42
CA ALA A 215 -38.19 -23.55 -4.92
C ALA A 215 -39.16 -22.38 -4.68
N VAL A 216 -39.80 -21.89 -5.75
CA VAL A 216 -40.86 -20.89 -5.68
C VAL A 216 -42.21 -21.60 -5.92
N PRO A 217 -43.10 -21.70 -4.93
CA PRO A 217 -44.42 -22.29 -5.13
C PRO A 217 -45.32 -21.38 -5.98
N ASP A 218 -46.21 -21.97 -6.79
CA ASP A 218 -47.24 -21.18 -7.48
C ASP A 218 -48.27 -20.66 -6.44
N PRO A 219 -48.58 -19.37 -6.42
CA PRO A 219 -49.57 -18.82 -5.48
C PRO A 219 -50.99 -19.36 -5.70
N ASN A 220 -51.30 -19.88 -6.90
CA ASN A 220 -52.63 -20.33 -7.30
C ASN A 220 -52.77 -21.86 -7.30
N ASP A 221 -51.67 -22.62 -7.25
CA ASP A 221 -51.67 -24.09 -7.27
C ASP A 221 -50.47 -24.61 -6.45
N ASN A 222 -50.72 -25.01 -5.21
CA ASN A 222 -49.67 -25.51 -4.30
C ASN A 222 -49.03 -26.83 -4.74
N THR A 223 -49.57 -27.50 -5.77
CA THR A 223 -48.95 -28.68 -6.36
C THR A 223 -47.85 -28.33 -7.35
N ILE A 224 -47.76 -27.07 -7.76
CA ILE A 224 -46.79 -26.56 -8.73
C ILE A 224 -45.67 -25.83 -8.00
N VAL A 225 -44.43 -26.20 -8.31
CA VAL A 225 -43.22 -25.58 -7.80
C VAL A 225 -42.29 -25.25 -8.96
N TYR A 226 -41.77 -24.04 -8.97
CA TYR A 226 -40.77 -23.57 -9.92
C TYR A 226 -39.40 -23.66 -9.28
N ASP A 227 -38.56 -24.56 -9.80
CA ASP A 227 -37.17 -24.68 -9.39
C ASP A 227 -36.40 -23.51 -10.02
N VAL A 228 -35.75 -22.73 -9.18
CA VAL A 228 -35.06 -21.50 -9.55
C VAL A 228 -33.59 -21.61 -9.23
N TYR A 229 -32.77 -21.27 -10.23
CA TYR A 229 -31.33 -21.26 -10.12
C TYR A 229 -30.80 -19.85 -10.28
N GLY A 230 -30.01 -19.42 -9.30
CA GLY A 230 -29.39 -18.11 -9.25
C GLY A 230 -27.89 -18.19 -9.53
N VAL A 231 -27.42 -17.40 -10.49
CA VAL A 231 -25.98 -17.20 -10.78
C VAL A 231 -25.70 -15.73 -11.02
N ASN A 232 -24.63 -15.22 -10.41
CA ASN A 232 -24.18 -13.84 -10.58
C ASN A 232 -25.29 -12.81 -10.28
N GLY A 233 -26.15 -13.09 -9.30
CA GLY A 233 -27.24 -12.20 -8.90
C GLY A 233 -28.47 -12.22 -9.80
N ASN A 234 -28.48 -13.04 -10.86
CA ASN A 234 -29.64 -13.25 -11.73
C ASN A 234 -30.28 -14.60 -11.44
N ILE A 235 -31.60 -14.70 -11.57
CA ILE A 235 -32.36 -15.94 -11.39
C ILE A 235 -33.00 -16.37 -12.71
N THR A 236 -32.92 -17.67 -12.98
CA THR A 236 -33.65 -18.36 -14.05
C THR A 236 -34.41 -19.56 -13.48
N VAL A 237 -35.64 -19.79 -13.94
CA VAL A 237 -36.34 -21.06 -13.72
C VAL A 237 -35.65 -22.15 -14.52
N THR A 238 -35.28 -23.24 -13.84
CA THR A 238 -34.62 -24.40 -14.44
C THR A 238 -35.60 -25.51 -14.73
N LYS A 239 -36.59 -25.71 -13.85
CA LYS A 239 -37.55 -26.80 -13.93
C LYS A 239 -38.88 -26.39 -13.33
N ILE A 240 -39.94 -27.07 -13.77
CA ILE A 240 -41.27 -26.95 -13.18
C ILE A 240 -41.63 -28.34 -12.66
N PHE A 241 -42.09 -28.42 -11.41
CA PHE A 241 -42.60 -29.65 -10.83
C PHE A 241 -44.09 -29.51 -10.61
N LYS A 242 -44.86 -30.54 -10.94
CA LYS A 242 -46.27 -30.67 -10.56
C LYS A 242 -46.48 -31.99 -9.83
N ASN A 243 -46.96 -31.95 -8.59
CA ASN A 243 -47.08 -33.13 -7.72
C ASN A 243 -45.78 -33.94 -7.65
N GLY A 244 -44.63 -33.27 -7.53
CA GLY A 244 -43.31 -33.90 -7.49
C GLY A 244 -42.82 -34.50 -8.81
N THR A 245 -43.58 -34.39 -9.90
CA THR A 245 -43.17 -34.87 -11.23
C THR A 245 -42.67 -33.70 -12.07
N GLU A 246 -41.45 -33.82 -12.63
CA GLU A 246 -40.87 -32.83 -13.53
C GLU A 246 -41.77 -32.66 -14.78
N GLN A 247 -42.23 -31.44 -14.98
CA GLN A 247 -42.86 -30.98 -16.21
C GLN A 247 -41.74 -30.29 -17.01
N GLY A 248 -41.53 -30.70 -18.26
CA GLY A 248 -40.53 -30.03 -19.12
C GLY A 248 -40.77 -28.52 -19.20
N MET A 249 -39.76 -27.75 -19.63
CA MET A 249 -39.81 -26.27 -19.73
C MET A 249 -40.74 -25.74 -20.84
N SER A 250 -41.99 -26.20 -20.94
CA SER A 250 -42.98 -25.56 -21.81
C SER A 250 -43.53 -24.28 -21.15
N GLY A 251 -42.80 -23.17 -21.32
CA GLY A 251 -43.34 -21.82 -21.10
C GLY A 251 -42.99 -21.11 -19.79
N GLY A 252 -42.06 -21.66 -18.99
CA GLY A 252 -41.52 -20.99 -17.80
C GLY A 252 -40.29 -20.15 -18.14
N PHE A 253 -40.47 -18.86 -18.43
CA PHE A 253 -39.36 -17.91 -18.42
C PHE A 253 -39.39 -17.12 -17.12
N SER A 254 -38.24 -16.69 -16.64
CA SER A 254 -38.17 -15.76 -15.51
C SER A 254 -36.96 -14.87 -15.64
N SER A 255 -37.13 -13.60 -15.32
CA SER A 255 -36.03 -12.73 -14.94
C SER A 255 -36.26 -12.31 -13.50
N GLY A 256 -35.19 -12.34 -12.73
CA GLY A 256 -35.23 -12.03 -11.31
C GLY A 256 -33.84 -11.83 -10.76
N SER A 257 -33.78 -11.35 -9.52
CA SER A 257 -32.55 -11.18 -8.78
C SER A 257 -32.66 -11.80 -7.40
N TYR A 258 -31.50 -12.13 -6.83
CA TYR A 258 -31.40 -12.58 -5.46
C TYR A 258 -30.25 -11.87 -4.74
N SER A 259 -30.39 -11.75 -3.43
CA SER A 259 -29.32 -11.30 -2.55
C SER A 259 -29.21 -12.22 -1.33
N PHE A 260 -27.99 -12.42 -0.87
CA PHE A 260 -27.73 -13.17 0.36
C PHE A 260 -28.15 -12.35 1.58
N ILE A 261 -28.94 -12.94 2.49
CA ILE A 261 -29.31 -12.31 3.76
C ILE A 261 -28.43 -12.83 4.91
N GLY A 262 -28.28 -14.14 5.02
CA GLY A 262 -27.54 -14.78 6.13
C GLY A 262 -27.87 -16.26 6.28
N GLY A 263 -26.92 -17.07 6.78
CA GLY A 263 -27.11 -18.52 6.92
C GLY A 263 -27.37 -19.19 5.57
N ASN A 264 -28.52 -19.86 5.44
CA ASN A 264 -29.01 -20.44 4.19
C ASN A 264 -30.16 -19.60 3.57
N ILE A 265 -30.34 -18.35 4.00
CA ILE A 265 -31.47 -17.52 3.61
C ILE A 265 -31.07 -16.52 2.53
N TYR A 266 -31.85 -16.49 1.45
CA TYR A 266 -31.71 -15.59 0.31
C TYR A 266 -32.98 -14.78 0.13
N HIS A 267 -32.84 -13.48 -0.10
CA HIS A 267 -33.94 -12.66 -0.61
C HIS A 267 -34.05 -12.88 -2.11
N VAL A 268 -35.25 -13.18 -2.60
CA VAL A 268 -35.50 -13.54 -3.99
C VAL A 268 -36.64 -12.69 -4.52
N SER A 269 -36.39 -12.01 -5.63
CA SER A 269 -37.37 -11.24 -6.38
C SER A 269 -37.38 -11.73 -7.83
N ILE A 270 -38.47 -12.38 -8.24
CA ILE A 270 -38.56 -13.04 -9.54
C ILE A 270 -39.97 -12.92 -10.12
N THR A 271 -40.04 -12.69 -11.43
CA THR A 271 -41.30 -12.83 -12.18
C THR A 271 -41.31 -14.20 -12.87
N VAL A 272 -42.33 -15.00 -12.60
CA VAL A 272 -42.53 -16.31 -13.22
C VAL A 272 -43.65 -16.21 -14.24
N TYR A 273 -43.36 -16.55 -15.49
CA TYR A 273 -44.37 -16.70 -16.54
C TYR A 273 -44.85 -18.16 -16.59
N ARG A 274 -46.16 -18.36 -16.64
CA ARG A 274 -46.81 -19.67 -16.70
C ARG A 274 -47.05 -20.08 -18.16
N ALA A 275 -47.15 -21.38 -18.39
CA ALA A 275 -47.47 -21.96 -19.70
C ALA A 275 -48.80 -21.46 -20.29
N ASN A 276 -49.75 -21.07 -19.43
CA ASN A 276 -51.06 -20.52 -19.83
C ASN A 276 -51.01 -19.01 -20.18
N GLY A 277 -49.82 -18.40 -20.25
CA GLY A 277 -49.62 -16.99 -20.59
C GLY A 277 -49.82 -16.00 -19.43
N THR A 278 -50.22 -16.47 -18.24
CA THR A 278 -50.27 -15.62 -17.03
C THR A 278 -48.90 -15.54 -16.35
N SER A 279 -48.73 -14.63 -15.40
CA SER A 279 -47.52 -14.55 -14.60
C SER A 279 -47.82 -14.25 -13.14
N PHE A 280 -46.80 -14.39 -12.29
CA PHE A 280 -46.83 -13.87 -10.92
C PHE A 280 -45.44 -13.40 -10.52
N ILE A 281 -45.38 -12.55 -9.50
CA ILE A 281 -44.13 -12.08 -8.92
C ILE A 281 -44.00 -12.73 -7.55
N PHE A 282 -42.87 -13.40 -7.32
CA PHE A 282 -42.44 -13.82 -5.99
C PHE A 282 -41.42 -12.81 -5.49
N ASN A 283 -41.67 -12.25 -4.31
CA ASN A 283 -40.74 -11.37 -3.60
C ASN A 283 -40.74 -11.77 -2.13
N GLY A 284 -39.68 -12.43 -1.69
CA GLY A 284 -39.62 -13.01 -0.34
C GLY A 284 -38.30 -13.68 -0.04
N ASN A 285 -38.21 -14.27 1.15
CA ASN A 285 -37.02 -14.97 1.60
C ASN A 285 -37.18 -16.47 1.39
N LEU A 286 -36.15 -17.12 0.87
CA LEU A 286 -36.08 -18.57 0.69
C LEU A 286 -34.93 -19.11 1.53
N ASP A 287 -35.23 -20.12 2.34
CA ASP A 287 -34.24 -20.93 3.04
C ASP A 287 -33.88 -22.14 2.17
N ILE A 288 -32.60 -22.33 1.89
CA ILE A 288 -32.09 -23.41 1.03
C ILE A 288 -31.49 -24.58 1.82
N SER A 289 -31.75 -24.65 3.14
CA SER A 289 -31.34 -25.76 4.01
C SER A 289 -31.97 -27.10 3.63
#